data_AF-A0A953RSR8-F1
#
_entry.id   AF-A0A953RSR8-F1
#
_cell.length_a   1.000
_cell.length_b   1.000
_cell.length_c   1.000
_cell.angle_alpha   90.00
_cell.angle_beta   90.00
_cell.angle_gamma   90.00
#
_symmetry.space_group_name_H-M   'P 1'
#
loop_
_entity.id
_entity.type
_entity.pdbx_description
1 polymer ?
#
loop_
_entity_poly.entity_id
_entity_poly.type
_entity_poly.pdbx_seq_one_letter_code
_entity_poly.pdbx_strand_id
1 'polypeptide(L)'
;MATSGGIKVAIRGIRTFRFYPRHFSLPIARTVHSFVLTIDASAKGNLDIRVKLSVAVAASLDHLAVLIRAGGWNANAVEKAMRELEVLLQSYVKELTEQREIEDLSSEKIGAYLHERVHETKNTLGLEVISLAILSFEPVNPQIAEALRQREHARILEQTEMLNQQVRISAAKAKLKADEEIGFMENEVELRKSDLKMKQLEKETALASSRVEHELRLNRLRLEFDTEELRLLKESPELLLLTPQAARLAEASQSLKNARTIVTLSPGDTGQGSDLLGMFHSVIRGALAGYL
;
A
#
# COMPACT_ATOMS: atom_id res chain seq x y z
N MET A 1 13.54 56.08 36.96
CA MET A 1 13.96 54.74 37.40
C MET A 1 14.64 54.08 36.20
N ALA A 2 15.91 53.70 36.16
CA ALA A 2 16.94 53.49 37.17
C ALA A 2 18.24 54.21 36.78
N THR A 3 19.02 54.56 37.79
CA THR A 3 20.20 55.42 37.76
C THR A 3 21.45 54.68 37.29
N SER A 4 22.20 55.33 36.39
CA SER A 4 23.59 55.02 36.03
C SER A 4 24.52 55.25 37.23
N GLY A 5 24.77 54.20 37.99
CA GLY A 5 25.70 54.19 39.13
C GLY A 5 27.15 54.08 38.68
N GLY A 6 27.71 55.15 38.10
CA GLY A 6 29.15 55.28 37.91
C GLY A 6 29.83 55.52 39.25
N ILE A 7 30.54 54.51 39.77
CA ILE A 7 31.33 54.64 41.00
C ILE A 7 32.53 55.55 40.70
N LYS A 8 32.43 56.82 41.10
CA LYS A 8 33.58 57.73 41.23
C LYS A 8 34.39 57.30 42.45
N VAL A 9 35.51 56.62 42.23
CA VAL A 9 36.51 56.39 43.28
C VAL A 9 37.34 57.66 43.46
N ALA A 10 37.10 58.36 44.56
CA ALA A 10 37.94 59.48 45.01
C ALA A 10 39.28 58.92 45.54
N ILE A 11 40.37 59.17 44.81
CA ILE A 11 41.72 58.79 45.24
C ILE A 11 42.26 59.91 46.14
N ARG A 12 42.17 59.71 47.45
CA ARG A 12 42.82 60.53 48.48
C ARG A 12 44.05 59.77 48.97
N GLY A 13 45.24 60.33 48.77
CA GLY A 13 46.51 59.80 49.30
C GLY A 13 47.43 59.21 48.24
N ILE A 14 48.36 60.04 47.74
CA ILE A 14 49.44 59.65 46.85
C ILE A 14 50.43 58.80 47.67
N ARG A 15 50.33 57.47 47.54
CA ARG A 15 51.43 56.54 47.78
C ARG A 15 52.10 56.27 46.43
N THR A 16 53.32 56.75 46.26
CA THR A 16 54.19 56.55 45.10
C THR A 16 54.80 55.13 45.08
N PHE A 17 53.97 54.10 45.13
CA PHE A 17 54.39 52.77 44.70
C PHE A 17 53.92 52.57 43.26
N ARG A 18 54.85 52.29 42.34
CA ARG A 18 54.51 51.88 40.98
C ARG A 18 53.70 50.59 41.06
N PHE A 19 52.38 50.71 40.99
CA PHE A 19 51.47 49.59 40.94
C PHE A 19 51.59 48.94 39.56
N TYR A 20 52.57 48.07 39.40
CA TYR A 20 52.64 47.16 38.26
C TYR A 20 51.72 45.98 38.57
N PRO A 21 50.55 45.85 37.92
CA PRO A 21 49.78 44.63 38.04
C PRO A 21 50.66 43.47 37.57
N ARG A 22 50.92 42.51 38.46
CA ARG A 22 51.77 41.35 38.17
C ARG A 22 51.19 40.43 37.10
N HIS A 23 49.87 40.52 36.89
CA HIS A 23 49.13 39.78 35.87
C HIS A 23 48.09 40.71 35.22
N PHE A 24 48.10 40.77 33.88
CA PHE A 24 47.02 41.37 33.11
C PHE A 24 46.06 40.25 32.72
N SER A 25 44.86 40.26 33.28
CA SER A 25 43.76 39.38 32.85
C SER A 25 42.84 40.15 31.92
N LEU A 26 42.61 39.63 30.71
CA LEU A 26 41.63 40.18 29.79
C LEU A 26 40.33 39.37 29.93
N PRO A 27 39.21 39.99 30.35
CA PRO A 27 37.92 39.32 30.32
C PRO A 27 37.45 39.22 28.87
N ILE A 28 37.35 37.99 28.35
CA ILE A 28 36.73 37.70 27.05
C ILE A 28 35.33 37.15 27.32
N ALA A 29 34.30 37.86 26.84
CA ALA A 29 32.94 37.40 26.98
C ALA A 29 32.69 36.18 26.06
N ARG A 30 32.11 35.12 26.60
CA ARG A 30 31.60 33.97 25.83
C ARG A 30 30.16 34.21 25.36
N THR A 31 29.83 35.47 25.08
CA THR A 31 28.53 35.83 24.52
C THR A 31 28.42 35.26 23.12
N VAL A 32 27.25 34.72 22.77
CA VAL A 32 26.97 34.29 21.40
C VAL A 32 26.72 35.54 20.58
N HIS A 33 27.48 35.69 19.51
CA HIS A 33 27.28 36.75 18.56
C HIS A 33 26.75 36.17 17.25
N SER A 34 25.64 36.72 16.77
CA SER A 34 25.02 36.32 15.52
C SER A 34 25.05 37.46 14.50
N PHE A 35 25.35 37.15 13.26
CA PHE A 35 25.30 38.09 12.14
C PHE A 35 24.66 37.44 10.91
N VAL A 36 24.12 38.29 10.04
CA VAL A 36 23.56 37.89 8.75
C VAL A 36 24.47 38.41 7.65
N LEU A 37 24.98 37.51 6.82
CA LEU A 37 25.88 37.82 5.72
C LEU A 37 25.11 37.70 4.40
N THR A 38 25.12 38.76 3.60
CA THR A 38 24.59 38.74 2.23
C THR A 38 25.76 38.73 1.26
N ILE A 39 25.88 37.66 0.49
CA ILE A 39 26.97 37.43 -0.45
C ILE A 39 26.40 37.48 -1.85
N ASP A 40 26.90 38.42 -2.65
CA ASP A 40 26.70 38.43 -4.09
C ASP A 40 27.91 37.72 -4.74
N ALA A 41 27.63 36.67 -5.51
CA ALA A 41 28.62 35.83 -6.19
C ALA A 41 28.14 35.46 -7.59
N SER A 42 29.06 35.28 -8.54
CA SER A 42 28.74 34.87 -9.90
C SER A 42 29.01 33.39 -10.06
N ALA A 43 28.00 32.64 -10.49
CA ALA A 43 28.17 31.21 -10.77
C ALA A 43 28.66 30.96 -12.20
N LYS A 44 29.07 29.71 -12.44
CA LYS A 44 29.47 29.24 -13.77
C LYS A 44 28.36 29.54 -14.79
N GLY A 45 28.70 30.31 -15.82
CA GLY A 45 27.74 30.85 -16.79
C GLY A 45 27.47 32.36 -16.67
N ASN A 46 28.21 33.08 -15.81
CA ASN A 46 28.08 34.53 -15.60
C ASN A 46 26.69 34.92 -15.11
N LEU A 47 26.19 34.13 -14.15
CA LEU A 47 24.88 34.32 -13.55
C LEU A 47 25.08 34.73 -12.10
N ASP A 48 24.62 35.94 -11.80
CA ASP A 48 24.79 36.52 -10.47
C ASP A 48 23.75 35.97 -9.49
N ILE A 49 24.22 35.56 -8.32
CA ILE A 49 23.45 34.93 -7.26
C ILE A 49 23.66 35.72 -5.98
N ARG A 50 22.57 35.86 -5.22
CA ARG A 50 22.57 36.37 -3.87
C ARG A 50 22.29 35.26 -2.87
N VAL A 51 23.26 35.02 -2.00
CA VAL A 51 23.16 34.05 -0.90
C VAL A 51 23.07 34.81 0.42
N LYS A 52 22.03 34.54 1.21
CA LYS A 52 21.93 35.07 2.58
C LYS A 52 22.23 33.95 3.58
N LEU A 53 23.19 34.19 4.45
CA LEU A 53 23.64 33.28 5.51
C LEU A 53 23.35 33.89 6.87
N SER A 54 22.97 33.05 7.83
CA SER A 54 22.92 33.38 9.25
C SER A 54 23.96 32.56 9.97
N VAL A 55 24.82 33.22 10.75
CA VAL A 55 25.92 32.58 11.47
C VAL A 55 25.85 33.01 12.93
N ALA A 56 25.96 32.06 13.86
CA ALA A 56 26.13 32.33 15.28
C ALA A 56 27.45 31.74 15.78
N VAL A 57 28.23 32.56 16.46
CA VAL A 57 29.61 32.24 16.84
C VAL A 57 29.87 32.62 18.29
N ALA A 58 30.72 31.85 18.98
CA ALA A 58 31.24 32.16 20.29
C ALA A 58 32.75 31.94 20.35
N ALA A 59 33.41 32.44 21.41
CA ALA A 59 34.81 32.15 21.67
C ALA A 59 35.01 30.67 22.04
N SER A 60 35.97 30.00 21.40
CA SER A 60 36.36 28.63 21.76
C SER A 60 37.24 28.66 23.01
N LEU A 61 36.90 27.85 24.01
CA LEU A 61 37.67 27.75 25.26
C LEU A 61 39.06 27.13 25.04
N ASP A 62 39.15 26.17 24.13
CA ASP A 62 40.37 25.41 23.89
C ASP A 62 41.39 26.20 23.04
N HIS A 63 40.93 27.21 22.28
CA HIS A 63 41.72 27.93 21.29
C HIS A 63 41.82 29.44 21.54
N LEU A 64 41.72 29.87 22.81
CA LEU A 64 41.79 31.30 23.19
C LEU A 64 43.09 32.00 22.73
N ALA A 65 44.22 31.29 22.70
CA ALA A 65 45.48 31.85 22.23
C ALA A 65 45.44 32.23 20.73
N VAL A 66 44.71 31.45 19.94
CA VAL A 66 44.50 31.70 18.50
C VAL A 66 43.54 32.89 18.33
N LEU A 67 42.48 32.95 19.14
CA LEU A 67 41.55 34.08 19.14
C LEU A 67 42.25 35.41 19.44
N ILE A 68 43.18 35.42 20.39
CA ILE A 68 43.98 36.61 20.72
C ILE A 68 44.94 36.96 19.57
N ARG A 69 45.44 35.97 18.82
CA ARG A 69 46.30 36.21 17.66
C ARG A 69 45.54 36.87 16.50
N ALA A 70 44.32 36.41 16.23
CA ALA A 70 43.45 36.95 15.18
C ALA A 70 42.82 38.29 15.61
N GLY A 71 42.17 38.34 16.77
CA GLY A 71 41.44 39.53 17.25
C GLY A 71 42.28 40.56 18.00
N GLY A 72 43.49 40.22 18.41
CA GLY A 72 44.35 41.03 19.29
C GLY A 72 43.95 40.95 20.77
N TRP A 73 44.81 41.48 21.65
CA TRP A 73 44.57 41.52 23.10
C TRP A 73 43.59 42.64 23.50
N ASN A 74 42.30 42.50 23.16
CA ASN A 74 41.24 43.47 23.46
C ASN A 74 39.92 42.78 23.83
N ALA A 75 39.04 43.47 24.55
CA ALA A 75 37.70 42.96 24.88
C ALA A 75 36.86 42.62 23.62
N ASN A 76 37.14 43.29 22.50
CA ASN A 76 36.45 43.10 21.22
C ASN A 76 37.18 42.10 20.29
N ALA A 77 38.04 41.23 20.83
CA ALA A 77 38.76 40.24 20.03
C ALA A 77 37.80 39.33 19.23
N VAL A 78 36.66 38.97 19.82
CA VAL A 78 35.61 38.14 19.18
C VAL A 78 35.00 38.85 17.97
N GLU A 79 34.68 40.15 18.07
CA GLU A 79 34.12 40.92 16.95
C GLU A 79 35.11 41.06 15.79
N LYS A 80 36.41 41.18 16.09
CA LYS A 80 37.44 41.27 15.05
C LYS A 80 37.65 39.93 14.34
N ALA A 81 37.78 38.85 15.10
CA ALA A 81 37.88 37.51 14.53
C ALA A 81 36.61 37.13 13.74
N MET A 82 35.44 37.65 14.14
CA MET A 82 34.19 37.47 13.40
C MET A 82 34.23 38.15 12.02
N ARG A 83 34.77 39.37 11.92
CA ARG A 83 34.94 40.04 10.61
C ARG A 83 35.87 39.25 9.69
N GLU A 84 36.91 38.61 10.24
CA GLU A 84 37.77 37.72 9.46
C GLU A 84 36.99 36.46 9.00
N LEU A 85 36.14 35.90 9.87
CA LEU A 85 35.27 34.80 9.51
C LEU A 85 34.26 35.17 8.41
N GLU A 86 33.71 36.39 8.43
CA GLU A 86 32.82 36.92 7.38
C GLU A 86 33.51 36.88 6.01
N VAL A 87 34.76 37.36 5.94
CA VAL A 87 35.56 37.35 4.70
C VAL A 87 35.86 35.92 4.23
N LEU A 88 36.18 35.01 5.16
CA LEU A 88 36.42 33.61 4.83
C LEU A 88 35.16 32.93 4.28
N LEU A 89 34.02 33.08 4.95
CA LEU A 89 32.75 32.53 4.48
C LEU A 89 32.36 33.09 3.11
N GLN A 90 32.60 34.39 2.87
CA GLN A 90 32.40 34.99 1.56
C GLN A 90 33.29 34.33 0.49
N SER A 91 34.56 34.06 0.81
CA SER A 91 35.47 33.39 -0.12
C SER A 91 35.05 31.95 -0.44
N TYR A 92 34.63 31.17 0.56
CA TYR A 92 34.18 29.79 0.36
C TYR A 92 32.92 29.70 -0.49
N VAL A 93 31.97 30.61 -0.30
CA VAL A 93 30.76 30.65 -1.13
C VAL A 93 31.14 31.01 -2.57
N LYS A 94 32.00 32.01 -2.78
CA LYS A 94 32.45 32.41 -4.13
C LYS A 94 33.18 31.29 -4.86
N GLU A 95 34.12 30.63 -4.20
CA GLU A 95 34.86 29.49 -4.75
C GLU A 95 33.91 28.37 -5.20
N LEU A 96 32.92 28.03 -4.36
CA LEU A 96 31.96 26.98 -4.70
C LEU A 96 31.01 27.39 -5.83
N THR A 97 30.58 28.64 -5.87
CA THR A 97 29.71 29.13 -6.96
C THR A 97 30.44 29.20 -8.29
N GLU A 98 31.72 29.55 -8.32
CA GLU A 98 32.51 29.64 -9.57
C GLU A 98 32.71 28.27 -10.23
N GLN A 99 32.84 27.21 -9.43
CA GLN A 99 33.09 25.85 -9.93
C GLN A 99 31.82 25.13 -10.42
N ARG A 100 30.63 25.58 -10.02
CA ARG A 100 29.37 24.85 -10.22
C ARG A 100 28.36 25.65 -11.02
N GLU A 101 27.54 24.93 -11.78
CA GLU A 101 26.39 25.51 -12.49
C GLU A 101 25.23 25.74 -11.52
N ILE A 102 24.36 26.70 -11.83
CA ILE A 102 23.22 27.05 -10.96
C ILE A 102 22.27 25.89 -10.73
N GLU A 103 22.08 25.03 -11.74
CA GLU A 103 21.23 23.84 -11.62
C GLU A 103 21.75 22.87 -10.55
N ASP A 104 23.08 22.86 -10.35
CA ASP A 104 23.73 22.01 -9.35
C ASP A 104 23.89 22.68 -7.99
N LEU A 105 23.63 23.98 -7.87
CA LEU A 105 23.72 24.73 -6.64
C LEU A 105 22.38 24.66 -5.88
N SER A 106 22.37 23.97 -4.75
CA SER A 106 21.26 23.97 -3.81
C SER A 106 21.70 24.52 -2.45
N SER A 107 20.74 25.03 -1.68
CA SER A 107 20.98 25.44 -0.29
C SER A 107 21.59 24.30 0.53
N GLU A 108 21.16 23.06 0.31
CA GLU A 108 21.70 21.89 1.01
C GLU A 108 23.17 21.63 0.67
N LYS A 109 23.55 21.69 -0.61
CA LYS A 109 24.94 21.46 -1.05
C LYS A 109 25.89 22.55 -0.55
N ILE A 110 25.45 23.81 -0.59
CA ILE A 110 26.24 24.94 -0.05
C ILE A 110 26.40 24.76 1.47
N GLY A 111 25.33 24.37 2.17
CA GLY A 111 25.35 24.14 3.61
C GLY A 111 26.32 23.03 4.00
N ALA A 112 26.27 21.90 3.29
CA ALA A 112 27.17 20.78 3.51
C ALA A 112 28.65 21.19 3.32
N TYR A 113 28.97 21.90 2.22
CA TYR A 113 30.33 22.37 1.97
C TYR A 113 30.85 23.32 3.05
N LEU A 114 30.00 24.25 3.49
CA LEU A 114 30.40 25.18 4.54
C LEU A 114 30.56 24.47 5.90
N HIS A 115 29.72 23.48 6.22
CA HIS A 115 29.88 22.71 7.46
C HIS A 115 31.20 21.94 7.52
N GLU A 116 31.63 21.33 6.41
CA GLU A 116 32.93 20.64 6.33
C GLU A 116 34.10 21.60 6.60
N ARG A 117 34.08 22.79 5.99
CA ARG A 117 35.14 23.81 6.11
C ARG A 117 35.12 24.57 7.43
N VAL A 118 33.95 24.73 8.05
CA VAL A 118 33.79 25.50 9.29
C VAL A 118 34.50 24.83 10.47
N HIS A 119 34.71 23.51 10.45
CA HIS A 119 35.49 22.85 11.50
C HIS A 119 36.94 23.37 11.60
N GLU A 120 37.52 23.82 10.48
CA GLU A 120 38.88 24.36 10.43
C GLU A 120 38.98 25.75 11.09
N THR A 121 37.85 26.48 11.21
CA THR A 121 37.81 27.84 11.77
C THR A 121 38.17 27.91 13.25
N LYS A 122 37.98 26.81 13.99
CA LYS A 122 38.42 26.68 15.40
C LYS A 122 39.94 26.83 15.51
N ASN A 123 40.68 26.24 14.58
CA ASN A 123 42.14 26.20 14.61
C ASN A 123 42.77 27.48 14.06
N THR A 124 42.09 28.19 13.16
CA THR A 124 42.62 29.40 12.50
C THR A 124 42.23 30.69 13.21
N LEU A 125 40.98 30.80 13.70
CA LEU A 125 40.45 32.02 14.30
C LEU A 125 40.14 31.89 15.80
N GLY A 126 40.19 30.69 16.37
CA GLY A 126 39.83 30.45 17.77
C GLY A 126 38.34 30.66 18.07
N LEU A 127 37.50 30.59 17.04
CA LEU A 127 36.05 30.78 17.10
C LEU A 127 35.32 29.44 16.98
N GLU A 128 34.26 29.29 17.75
CA GLU A 128 33.34 28.16 17.67
C GLU A 128 32.03 28.61 17.01
N VAL A 129 31.77 28.07 15.82
CA VAL A 129 30.48 28.26 15.13
C VAL A 129 29.45 27.34 15.77
N ILE A 130 28.42 27.94 16.37
CA ILE A 130 27.32 27.25 17.05
C ILE A 130 26.23 26.90 16.04
N SER A 131 25.91 27.83 15.14
CA SER A 131 24.95 27.59 14.07
C SER A 131 25.37 28.28 12.78
N LEU A 132 25.09 27.60 11.68
CA LEU A 132 25.24 28.10 10.32
C LEU A 132 23.99 27.68 9.55
N ALA A 133 23.28 28.64 8.97
CA ALA A 133 22.09 28.38 8.18
C ALA A 133 22.06 29.24 6.93
N ILE A 134 21.63 28.66 5.81
CA ILE A 134 21.36 29.40 4.58
C ILE A 134 19.91 29.84 4.63
N LEU A 135 19.69 31.15 4.61
CA LEU A 135 18.36 31.77 4.67
C LEU A 135 17.72 31.84 3.27
N SER A 136 18.49 32.24 2.26
CA SER A 136 17.98 32.36 0.89
C SER A 136 19.09 32.15 -0.14
N PHE A 137 18.69 31.64 -1.30
CA PHE A 137 19.53 31.46 -2.47
C PHE A 137 18.70 31.84 -3.70
N GLU A 138 18.99 33.00 -4.29
CA GLU A 138 18.22 33.53 -5.41
C GLU A 138 19.13 34.20 -6.44
N PRO A 139 18.87 34.03 -7.75
CA PRO A 139 19.53 34.83 -8.78
C PRO A 139 19.24 36.33 -8.58
N VAL A 140 20.23 37.18 -8.81
CA VAL A 140 20.09 38.64 -8.66
C VAL A 140 19.13 39.21 -9.71
N ASN A 141 19.12 38.63 -10.92
CA ASN A 141 18.22 39.06 -11.99
C ASN A 141 16.86 38.33 -11.91
N PRO A 142 15.75 39.05 -11.68
CA PRO A 142 14.42 38.44 -11.56
C PRO A 142 13.96 37.75 -12.84
N GLN A 143 14.34 38.25 -14.03
CA GLN A 143 13.96 37.62 -15.30
C GLN A 143 14.61 36.24 -15.46
N ILE A 144 15.85 36.09 -14.99
CA ILE A 144 16.58 34.82 -15.02
C ILE A 144 15.98 33.86 -13.98
N ALA A 145 15.62 34.36 -12.80
CA ALA A 145 14.95 33.56 -11.78
C ALA A 145 13.61 32.99 -12.28
N GLU A 146 12.81 33.81 -12.98
CA GLU A 146 11.56 33.37 -13.59
C GLU A 146 11.79 32.38 -14.73
N ALA A 147 12.76 32.63 -15.61
CA ALA A 147 13.10 31.71 -16.70
C ALA A 147 13.57 30.34 -16.18
N LEU A 148 14.39 30.31 -15.11
CA LEU A 148 14.81 29.08 -14.46
C LEU A 148 13.63 28.33 -13.84
N ARG A 149 12.71 29.03 -13.17
CA ARG A 149 11.48 28.43 -12.61
C ARG A 149 10.59 27.85 -13.71
N GLN A 150 10.42 28.56 -14.82
CA GLN A 150 9.62 28.07 -15.96
C GLN A 150 10.26 26.84 -16.60
N ARG A 151 11.58 26.85 -16.80
CA ARG A 151 12.32 25.71 -17.34
C ARG A 151 12.25 24.49 -16.41
N GLU A 152 12.41 24.69 -15.10
CA GLU A 152 12.29 23.61 -14.13
C GLU A 152 10.86 23.06 -14.07
N HIS A 153 9.85 23.94 -14.16
CA HIS A 153 8.46 23.50 -14.25
C HIS A 153 8.21 22.65 -15.51
N ALA A 154 8.72 23.08 -16.67
CA ALA A 154 8.63 22.32 -17.91
C ALA A 154 9.30 20.94 -17.79
N ARG A 155 10.52 20.90 -17.21
CA ARG A 155 11.24 19.65 -16.95
C ARG A 155 10.46 18.71 -16.04
N ILE A 156 9.88 19.21 -14.95
CA ILE A 156 9.06 18.40 -14.03
C ILE A 156 7.83 17.86 -14.77
N LEU A 157 7.16 18.68 -15.57
CA LEU A 157 6.01 18.24 -16.37
C LEU A 157 6.40 17.11 -17.33
N GLU A 158 7.47 17.28 -18.10
CA GLU A 158 7.99 16.25 -19.00
C GLU A 158 8.29 14.94 -18.25
N GLN A 159 8.97 15.00 -17.11
CA GLN A 159 9.27 13.82 -16.29
C GLN A 159 7.99 13.14 -15.78
N THR A 160 7.02 13.92 -15.31
CA THR A 160 5.74 13.37 -14.84
C THR A 160 4.93 12.76 -15.98
N GLU A 161 4.96 13.34 -17.18
CA GLU A 161 4.32 12.77 -18.36
C GLU A 161 4.97 11.45 -18.76
N MET A 162 6.30 11.39 -18.78
CA MET A 162 7.03 10.15 -19.08
C MET A 162 6.72 9.05 -18.07
N LEU A 163 6.72 9.36 -16.77
CA LEU A 163 6.34 8.41 -15.72
C LEU A 163 4.88 7.96 -15.88
N ASN A 164 3.96 8.89 -16.17
CA ASN A 164 2.56 8.56 -16.43
C ASN A 164 2.39 7.66 -17.65
N GLN A 165 3.13 7.90 -18.74
CA GLN A 165 3.14 7.04 -19.91
C GLN A 165 3.68 5.64 -19.58
N GLN A 166 4.76 5.54 -18.79
CA GLN A 166 5.29 4.26 -18.33
C GLN A 166 4.28 3.49 -17.47
N VAL A 167 3.55 4.18 -16.58
CA VAL A 167 2.46 3.58 -15.79
C VAL A 167 1.34 3.07 -16.70
N ARG A 168 0.94 3.84 -17.71
CA ARG A 168 -0.09 3.40 -18.68
C ARG A 168 0.35 2.17 -19.48
N ILE A 169 1.59 2.17 -19.97
CA ILE A 169 2.14 1.05 -20.75
C ILE A 169 2.26 -0.20 -19.87
N SER A 170 2.76 -0.06 -18.64
CA SER A 170 2.88 -1.19 -17.71
C SER A 170 1.51 -1.74 -17.30
N ALA A 171 0.52 -0.89 -17.02
CA ALA A 171 -0.85 -1.29 -16.74
C ALA A 171 -1.49 -2.03 -17.94
N ALA A 172 -1.32 -1.51 -19.16
CA ALA A 172 -1.82 -2.15 -20.37
C ALA A 172 -1.16 -3.53 -20.59
N LYS A 173 0.16 -3.64 -20.41
CA LYS A 173 0.89 -4.92 -20.49
C LYS A 173 0.40 -5.92 -19.44
N ALA A 174 0.18 -5.47 -18.19
CA ALA A 174 -0.33 -6.33 -17.13
C ALA A 174 -1.75 -6.82 -17.46
N LYS A 175 -2.61 -5.95 -18.00
CA LYS A 175 -3.96 -6.32 -18.43
C LYS A 175 -3.93 -7.34 -19.56
N LEU A 176 -3.12 -7.12 -20.60
CA LEU A 176 -3.00 -8.06 -21.71
C LEU A 176 -2.55 -9.46 -21.26
N LYS A 177 -1.57 -9.53 -20.35
CA LYS A 177 -1.13 -10.81 -19.77
C LYS A 177 -2.24 -11.51 -18.99
N ALA A 178 -3.00 -10.76 -18.19
CA ALA A 178 -4.13 -11.32 -17.46
C ALA A 178 -5.23 -11.82 -18.41
N ASP A 179 -5.54 -11.05 -19.46
CA ASP A 179 -6.53 -11.44 -20.48
C ASP A 179 -6.08 -12.70 -21.25
N GLU A 180 -4.78 -12.83 -21.55
CA GLU A 180 -4.19 -14.05 -22.15
C GLU A 180 -4.34 -15.27 -21.21
N GLU A 181 -3.96 -15.13 -19.94
CA GLU A 181 -4.09 -16.19 -18.93
C GLU A 181 -5.55 -16.62 -18.74
N ILE A 182 -6.48 -15.66 -18.70
CA ILE A 182 -7.92 -15.94 -18.65
C ILE A 182 -8.35 -16.74 -19.87
N GLY A 183 -7.96 -16.33 -21.08
CA GLY A 183 -8.30 -17.05 -22.31
C GLY A 183 -7.79 -18.49 -22.32
N PHE A 184 -6.58 -18.73 -21.81
CA PHE A 184 -6.04 -20.09 -21.66
C PHE A 184 -6.87 -20.93 -20.67
N MET A 185 -7.20 -20.37 -19.50
CA MET A 185 -7.99 -21.07 -18.49
C MET A 185 -9.43 -21.34 -18.96
N GLU A 186 -10.04 -20.40 -19.67
CA GLU A 186 -11.39 -20.56 -20.23
C GLU A 186 -11.43 -21.69 -21.26
N ASN A 187 -10.47 -21.74 -22.18
CA ASN A 187 -10.35 -22.83 -23.15
C ASN A 187 -10.15 -24.19 -22.45
N GLU A 188 -9.30 -24.25 -21.41
CA GLU A 188 -9.12 -25.48 -20.64
C GLU A 188 -10.43 -25.94 -19.97
N VAL A 189 -11.20 -25.01 -19.42
CA VAL A 189 -12.51 -25.29 -18.82
C VAL A 189 -13.51 -25.76 -19.89
N GLU A 190 -13.49 -25.17 -21.08
CA GLU A 190 -14.35 -25.57 -22.20
C GLU A 190 -14.06 -26.99 -22.67
N LEU A 191 -12.78 -27.36 -22.83
CA LEU A 191 -12.36 -28.72 -23.18
C LEU A 191 -12.82 -29.74 -22.12
N ARG A 192 -12.63 -29.42 -20.83
CA ARG A 192 -13.11 -30.28 -19.74
C ARG A 192 -14.64 -30.41 -19.76
N LYS A 193 -15.38 -29.34 -20.08
CA LYS A 193 -16.85 -29.38 -20.22
C LYS A 193 -17.27 -30.25 -21.40
N SER A 194 -16.59 -30.17 -22.56
CA SER A 194 -16.90 -31.04 -23.69
C SER A 194 -16.63 -32.51 -23.36
N ASP A 195 -15.52 -32.80 -22.70
CA ASP A 195 -15.19 -34.17 -22.30
C ASP A 195 -16.23 -34.76 -21.34
N LEU A 196 -16.70 -33.96 -20.37
CA LEU A 196 -17.75 -34.36 -19.46
C LEU A 196 -19.09 -34.60 -20.18
N LYS A 197 -19.46 -33.75 -21.15
CA LYS A 197 -20.65 -33.95 -21.98
C LYS A 197 -20.55 -35.24 -22.80
N MET A 198 -19.40 -35.52 -23.40
CA MET A 198 -19.17 -36.76 -24.13
C MET A 198 -19.35 -37.98 -23.22
N LYS A 199 -18.73 -37.97 -22.02
CA LYS A 199 -18.90 -39.03 -21.03
C LYS A 199 -20.34 -39.17 -20.54
N GLN A 200 -21.10 -38.08 -20.45
CA GLN A 200 -22.53 -38.13 -20.11
C GLN A 200 -23.33 -38.81 -21.22
N LEU A 201 -23.12 -38.43 -22.47
CA LEU A 201 -23.78 -39.04 -23.63
C LEU A 201 -23.44 -40.53 -23.77
N GLU A 202 -22.19 -40.92 -23.55
CA GLU A 202 -21.76 -42.33 -23.53
C GLU A 202 -22.51 -43.14 -22.45
N LYS A 203 -22.68 -42.56 -21.25
CA LYS A 203 -23.45 -43.22 -20.18
C LYS A 203 -24.94 -43.31 -20.51
N GLU A 204 -25.53 -42.25 -21.06
CA GLU A 204 -26.93 -42.23 -21.45
C GLU A 204 -27.23 -43.23 -22.57
N THR A 205 -26.36 -43.31 -23.58
CA THR A 205 -26.47 -44.29 -24.66
C THR A 205 -26.31 -45.73 -24.15
N ALA A 206 -25.36 -45.98 -23.23
CA ALA A 206 -25.21 -47.29 -22.59
C ALA A 206 -26.42 -47.69 -21.72
N LEU A 207 -27.04 -46.73 -21.02
CA LEU A 207 -28.27 -46.97 -20.28
C LEU A 207 -29.45 -47.23 -21.22
N ALA A 208 -29.55 -46.48 -22.32
CA ALA A 208 -30.59 -46.68 -23.32
C ALA A 208 -30.48 -48.05 -24.00
N SER A 209 -29.27 -48.48 -24.38
CA SER A 209 -29.06 -49.82 -24.95
C SER A 209 -29.43 -50.91 -23.94
N SER A 210 -29.02 -50.77 -22.68
CA SER A 210 -29.39 -51.72 -21.62
C SER A 210 -30.91 -51.81 -21.41
N ARG A 211 -31.63 -50.68 -21.48
CA ARG A 211 -33.10 -50.66 -21.42
C ARG A 211 -33.74 -51.39 -22.60
N VAL A 212 -33.28 -51.11 -23.82
CA VAL A 212 -33.78 -51.77 -25.04
C VAL A 212 -33.49 -53.27 -25.02
N GLU A 213 -32.30 -53.68 -24.58
CA GLU A 213 -31.96 -55.10 -24.41
C GLU A 213 -32.85 -55.79 -23.39
N HIS A 214 -33.15 -55.12 -22.27
CA HIS A 214 -34.06 -55.64 -21.26
C HIS A 214 -35.49 -55.80 -21.81
N GLU A 215 -36.00 -54.81 -22.54
CA GLU A 215 -37.31 -54.87 -23.20
C GLU A 215 -37.36 -55.98 -24.26
N LEU A 216 -36.31 -56.12 -25.08
CA LEU A 216 -36.18 -57.22 -26.04
C LEU A 216 -36.17 -58.58 -25.35
N ARG A 217 -35.49 -58.72 -24.21
CA ARG A 217 -35.49 -59.96 -23.41
C ARG A 217 -36.88 -60.28 -22.89
N LEU A 218 -37.61 -59.31 -22.36
CA LEU A 218 -38.99 -59.52 -21.90
C LEU A 218 -39.92 -59.91 -23.06
N ASN A 219 -39.76 -59.28 -24.22
CA ASN A 219 -40.55 -59.63 -25.41
C ASN A 219 -40.22 -61.03 -25.93
N ARG A 220 -38.95 -61.46 -25.88
CA ARG A 220 -38.57 -62.84 -26.22
C ARG A 220 -39.20 -63.85 -25.26
N LEU A 221 -39.13 -63.61 -23.95
CA LEU A 221 -39.76 -64.48 -22.96
C LEU A 221 -41.28 -64.56 -23.14
N ARG A 222 -41.94 -63.45 -23.49
CA ARG A 222 -43.37 -63.44 -23.83
C ARG A 222 -43.66 -64.27 -25.08
N LEU A 223 -42.88 -64.08 -26.15
CA LEU A 223 -43.04 -64.85 -27.38
C LEU A 223 -42.79 -66.35 -27.15
N GLU A 224 -41.77 -66.71 -26.37
CA GLU A 224 -41.50 -68.11 -25.99
C GLU A 224 -42.71 -68.70 -25.27
N PHE A 225 -43.23 -68.01 -24.26
CA PHE A 225 -44.44 -68.41 -23.55
C PHE A 225 -45.65 -68.55 -24.49
N ASP A 226 -45.94 -67.56 -25.33
CA ASP A 226 -47.04 -67.59 -26.29
C ASP A 226 -46.87 -68.77 -27.29
N THR A 227 -45.64 -69.09 -27.70
CA THR A 227 -45.38 -70.23 -28.59
C THR A 227 -45.56 -71.58 -27.88
N GLU A 228 -45.21 -71.68 -26.60
CA GLU A 228 -45.48 -72.87 -25.78
C GLU A 228 -46.99 -73.05 -25.55
N GLU A 229 -47.72 -71.97 -25.27
CA GLU A 229 -49.18 -72.00 -25.19
C GLU A 229 -49.79 -72.49 -26.51
N LEU A 230 -49.36 -71.95 -27.65
CA LEU A 230 -49.83 -72.39 -28.96
C LEU A 230 -49.46 -73.85 -29.27
N ARG A 231 -48.33 -74.35 -28.79
CA ARG A 231 -47.96 -75.77 -28.90
C ARG A 231 -48.88 -76.65 -28.05
N LEU A 232 -49.09 -76.29 -26.78
CA LEU A 232 -50.02 -77.00 -25.90
C LEU A 232 -51.45 -77.03 -26.46
N LEU A 233 -51.91 -75.94 -27.06
CA LEU A 233 -53.22 -75.87 -27.72
C LEU A 233 -53.29 -76.74 -28.98
N LYS A 234 -52.18 -76.90 -29.71
CA LYS A 234 -52.10 -77.83 -30.86
C LYS A 234 -52.08 -79.29 -30.43
N GLU A 235 -51.39 -79.62 -29.33
CA GLU A 235 -51.28 -80.97 -28.80
C GLU A 235 -52.54 -81.39 -28.02
N SER A 236 -53.28 -80.44 -27.46
CA SER A 236 -54.49 -80.66 -26.66
C SER A 236 -55.58 -79.64 -27.02
N PRO A 237 -56.38 -79.89 -28.08
CA PRO A 237 -57.41 -78.96 -28.55
C PRO A 237 -58.56 -78.76 -27.55
N GLU A 238 -58.70 -79.63 -26.55
CA GLU A 238 -59.69 -79.49 -25.47
C GLU A 238 -59.39 -78.31 -24.53
N LEU A 239 -58.12 -77.87 -24.44
CA LEU A 239 -57.73 -76.72 -23.64
C LEU A 239 -58.26 -75.39 -24.21
N LEU A 240 -58.57 -75.30 -25.52
CA LEU A 240 -59.22 -74.13 -26.11
C LEU A 240 -60.63 -73.86 -25.55
N LEU A 241 -61.30 -74.90 -25.04
CA LEU A 241 -62.61 -74.76 -24.39
C LEU A 241 -62.47 -74.27 -22.94
N LEU A 242 -61.31 -74.53 -22.32
CA LEU A 242 -60.97 -74.10 -20.96
C LEU A 242 -60.30 -72.71 -20.93
N THR A 243 -59.65 -72.24 -22.01
CA THR A 243 -58.99 -70.93 -22.03
C THR A 243 -59.93 -69.73 -21.81
N PRO A 244 -61.18 -69.66 -22.32
CA PRO A 244 -62.10 -68.58 -21.96
C PRO A 244 -62.58 -68.67 -20.51
N GLN A 245 -62.68 -69.88 -19.95
CA GLN A 245 -63.09 -70.09 -18.56
C GLN A 245 -61.95 -69.80 -17.58
N ALA A 246 -60.71 -70.16 -17.94
CA ALA A 246 -59.49 -69.85 -17.20
C ALA A 246 -59.14 -68.36 -17.29
N ALA A 247 -59.32 -67.70 -18.44
CA ALA A 247 -59.19 -66.26 -18.57
C ALA A 247 -60.23 -65.51 -17.71
N ARG A 248 -61.49 -65.97 -17.69
CA ARG A 248 -62.52 -65.42 -16.78
C ARG A 248 -62.21 -65.69 -15.31
N LEU A 249 -61.65 -66.84 -14.94
CA LEU A 249 -61.21 -67.14 -13.57
C LEU A 249 -59.98 -66.34 -13.16
N ALA A 250 -59.04 -66.09 -14.08
CA ALA A 250 -57.87 -65.25 -13.85
C ALA A 250 -58.25 -63.76 -13.72
N GLU A 251 -59.21 -63.29 -14.53
CA GLU A 251 -59.83 -61.96 -14.42
C GLU A 251 -60.60 -61.81 -13.10
N ALA A 252 -61.36 -62.85 -12.69
CA ALA A 252 -62.00 -62.90 -11.37
C ALA A 252 -60.98 -62.99 -10.21
N SER A 253 -59.82 -63.60 -10.40
CA SER A 253 -58.74 -63.68 -9.41
C SER A 253 -57.98 -62.35 -9.27
N GLN A 254 -57.74 -61.63 -10.38
CA GLN A 254 -57.19 -60.28 -10.35
C GLN A 254 -58.17 -59.26 -9.77
N SER A 255 -59.48 -59.41 -10.01
CA SER A 255 -60.50 -58.57 -9.35
C SER A 255 -60.56 -58.81 -7.84
N LEU A 256 -60.22 -60.02 -7.36
CA LEU A 256 -60.08 -60.33 -5.94
C LEU A 256 -58.77 -59.81 -5.32
N LYS A 257 -57.65 -59.76 -6.06
CA LYS A 257 -56.40 -59.12 -5.57
C LYS A 257 -56.48 -57.59 -5.56
N ASN A 258 -57.23 -57.00 -6.49
CA ASN A 258 -57.52 -55.57 -6.52
C ASN A 258 -58.73 -55.16 -5.66
N ALA A 259 -59.38 -56.12 -4.99
CA ALA A 259 -60.24 -55.84 -3.85
C ALA A 259 -59.39 -55.39 -2.65
N ARG A 260 -58.80 -54.20 -2.76
CA ARG A 260 -58.63 -53.35 -1.59
C ARG A 260 -60.01 -53.28 -0.94
N THR A 261 -60.10 -53.67 0.31
CA THR A 261 -61.28 -53.47 1.15
C THR A 261 -61.66 -51.99 1.06
N ILE A 262 -62.63 -51.68 0.20
CA ILE A 262 -63.30 -50.38 0.22
C ILE A 262 -64.17 -50.45 1.47
N VAL A 263 -63.62 -50.00 2.60
CA VAL A 263 -64.44 -49.64 3.75
C VAL A 263 -65.26 -48.44 3.29
N THR A 264 -66.50 -48.69 2.88
CA THR A 264 -67.51 -47.64 2.71
C THR A 264 -67.80 -47.09 4.10
N LEU A 265 -67.08 -46.03 4.48
CA LEU A 265 -67.48 -45.20 5.62
C LEU A 265 -68.81 -44.55 5.23
N SER A 266 -69.86 -44.95 5.94
CA SER A 266 -71.16 -44.28 5.87
C SER A 266 -70.98 -42.81 6.31
N PRO A 267 -71.75 -41.82 5.82
CA PRO A 267 -71.55 -40.40 6.12
C PRO A 267 -71.80 -39.99 7.60
N GLY A 268 -71.91 -40.97 8.50
CA GLY A 268 -72.04 -40.80 9.95
C GLY A 268 -70.83 -41.29 10.78
N ASP A 269 -69.82 -41.94 10.16
CA ASP A 269 -68.63 -42.45 10.89
C ASP A 269 -67.36 -41.59 10.71
N THR A 270 -67.47 -40.40 10.12
CA THR A 270 -66.40 -39.38 10.14
C THR A 270 -66.18 -38.74 11.52
N GLY A 271 -66.82 -39.25 12.56
CA GLY A 271 -66.75 -38.75 13.94
C GLY A 271 -65.76 -39.45 14.87
N GLN A 272 -65.07 -40.52 14.47
CA GLN A 272 -64.11 -41.24 15.33
C GLN A 272 -62.68 -41.35 14.78
N GLY A 273 -62.33 -40.51 13.79
CA GLY A 273 -60.95 -40.34 13.31
C GLY A 273 -60.16 -39.23 14.03
N SER A 274 -60.77 -38.51 14.96
CA SER A 274 -60.18 -37.35 15.65
C SER A 274 -59.15 -37.72 16.73
N ASP A 275 -59.22 -38.93 17.30
CA ASP A 275 -58.45 -39.24 18.49
C ASP A 275 -56.99 -39.56 18.17
N LEU A 276 -56.72 -40.30 17.09
CA LEU A 276 -55.34 -40.57 16.63
C LEU A 276 -54.68 -39.33 16.03
N LEU A 277 -55.43 -38.51 15.28
CA LEU A 277 -54.94 -37.23 14.76
C LEU A 277 -54.69 -36.21 15.89
N GLY A 278 -55.53 -36.22 16.93
CA GLY A 278 -55.34 -35.43 18.15
C GLY A 278 -54.09 -35.84 18.94
N MET A 279 -53.83 -37.14 19.06
CA MET A 279 -52.58 -37.65 19.65
C MET A 279 -51.35 -37.34 18.79
N PHE A 280 -51.47 -37.39 17.46
CA PHE A 280 -50.35 -37.03 16.58
C PHE A 280 -50.04 -35.53 16.65
N HIS A 281 -51.07 -34.69 16.70
CA HIS A 281 -50.90 -33.25 16.85
C HIS A 281 -50.34 -32.88 18.23
N SER A 282 -50.68 -33.60 19.31
CA SER A 282 -50.09 -33.34 20.64
C SER A 282 -48.61 -33.75 20.71
N VAL A 283 -48.22 -34.85 20.06
CA VAL A 283 -46.81 -35.30 19.96
C VAL A 283 -45.97 -34.35 19.12
N ILE A 284 -46.48 -33.90 17.96
CA ILE A 284 -45.75 -32.93 17.11
C ILE A 284 -45.60 -31.58 17.82
N ARG A 285 -46.62 -31.13 18.56
CA ARG A 285 -46.53 -29.89 19.34
C ARG A 285 -45.57 -30.01 20.53
N GLY A 286 -45.50 -31.18 21.17
CA GLY A 286 -44.52 -31.48 22.21
C GLY A 286 -43.08 -31.55 21.69
N ALA A 287 -42.86 -32.11 20.49
CA ALA A 287 -41.55 -32.19 19.87
C ALA A 287 -41.04 -30.82 19.37
N LEU A 288 -41.93 -29.96 18.86
CA LEU A 288 -41.59 -28.59 18.43
C LEU A 288 -41.40 -27.61 19.60
N ALA A 289 -41.99 -27.88 20.76
CA ALA A 289 -41.80 -27.07 21.98
C ALA A 289 -40.52 -27.43 22.77
N GLY A 290 -39.79 -28.48 22.38
CA GLY A 290 -38.50 -28.88 22.96
C GLY A 290 -37.27 -28.48 22.14
N TYR A 291 -37.45 -27.69 21.07
CA TYR A 291 -36.40 -27.18 20.18
C TYR A 291 -36.44 -25.64 20.05
N LEU A 292 -36.82 -24.98 21.15
CA LEU A 292 -36.57 -23.58 21.51
C LEU A 292 -36.10 -23.55 22.97
#